data_AF-A0A850RNB8-F1
#
_entry.id   AF-A0A850RNB8-F1
#
_cell.length_a   1.000
_cell.length_b   1.000
_cell.length_c   1.000
_cell.angle_alpha   90.00
_cell.angle_beta   90.00
_cell.angle_gamma   90.00
#
_symmetry.space_group_name_H-M   'P 1'
#
loop_
_entity.id
_entity.type
_entity.pdbx_description
1 polymer ?
#
loop_
_entity_poly.entity_id
_entity_poly.type
_entity_poly.pdbx_seq_one_letter_code
_entity_poly.pdbx_strand_id
1 'polypeptide(L)'
;MNDQVISAGTGGWLALGLLLLSVLPGAMPQAEAAIQGRLGTDNADCLRCHRMETLGYRDPRTGDLVDLHVDGRQFGHSAHGELQCIDCHEGDFGQYPHPESVLGQQLDCVGCHQELHKADKRAYTFKTIEQEFALSIHAVSDSPKAEGFDCHRCHDPHAFRNSEVGQPIAEIVRAGNQLCLSCHKKIRDPHSTAHLWLPKRDKHWQSVRCLDCHTPLTDPGQPVSHQILAAKDSNFDCVSCHSKEARLLGRLYQYRSETDLAGGGWLSKAVFNEAYVVGMSRSPLLDALGLGVIGLTLLVLIAHGWGRYRAYRRLREDRS
;
A
#
# COMPACT_ATOMS: atom_id res chain seq x y z
N MET A 1 -73.99 46.73 65.63
CA MET A 1 -73.43 46.72 67.00
C MET A 1 -71.98 47.14 66.88
N ASN A 2 -71.73 48.36 67.37
CA ASN A 2 -70.48 49.02 67.76
C ASN A 2 -69.23 48.92 66.87
N ASP A 3 -68.34 49.91 66.80
CA ASP A 3 -68.35 51.38 66.89
C ASP A 3 -66.86 51.79 66.91
N GLN A 4 -66.54 52.96 66.36
CA GLN A 4 -65.34 53.81 66.60
C GLN A 4 -64.08 53.46 65.78
N VAL A 5 -63.58 54.26 64.82
CA VAL A 5 -63.19 55.70 64.75
C VAL A 5 -61.96 56.05 65.59
N ILE A 6 -60.82 56.33 64.92
CA ILE A 6 -59.80 57.41 65.12
C ILE A 6 -59.01 57.47 63.79
N SER A 7 -59.04 58.48 62.90
CA SER A 7 -58.74 59.92 62.90
C SER A 7 -57.25 60.33 62.84
N ALA A 8 -56.91 60.92 61.68
CA ALA A 8 -56.04 62.08 61.43
C ALA A 8 -54.50 61.98 61.53
N GLY A 9 -53.86 62.40 60.43
CA GLY A 9 -52.47 62.84 60.35
C GLY A 9 -52.15 63.43 58.98
N THR A 10 -52.15 64.75 58.88
CA THR A 10 -51.97 65.60 57.69
C THR A 10 -50.51 65.79 57.25
N GLY A 11 -50.31 66.07 55.96
CA GLY A 11 -49.12 66.71 55.38
C GLY A 11 -48.39 65.81 54.38
N GLY A 12 -48.01 66.21 53.18
CA GLY A 12 -48.12 67.45 52.43
C GLY A 12 -47.32 67.32 51.12
N TRP A 13 -47.46 68.32 50.25
CA TRP A 13 -46.51 68.72 49.18
C TRP A 13 -46.25 67.78 47.97
N LEU A 14 -46.77 68.27 46.83
CA LEU A 14 -46.26 68.19 45.45
C LEU A 14 -44.86 67.55 45.24
N ALA A 15 -44.80 66.54 44.37
CA ALA A 15 -43.65 66.34 43.49
C ALA A 15 -44.03 65.56 42.22
N LEU A 16 -43.88 66.23 41.08
CA LEU A 16 -43.72 65.65 39.74
C LEU A 16 -42.68 64.50 39.78
N GLY A 17 -43.01 63.35 39.21
CA GLY A 17 -42.10 62.20 39.09
C GLY A 17 -42.26 61.48 37.77
N LEU A 18 -41.29 61.71 36.88
CA LEU A 18 -41.10 61.20 35.52
C LEU A 18 -41.49 59.72 35.29
N LEU A 19 -42.05 59.49 34.09
CA LEU A 19 -41.99 58.21 33.38
C LEU A 19 -40.53 57.70 33.32
N LEU A 20 -40.26 56.54 33.90
CA LEU A 20 -39.11 55.72 33.57
C LEU A 20 -39.58 54.52 32.74
N LEU A 21 -39.48 54.67 31.42
CA LEU A 21 -39.46 53.54 30.48
C LEU A 21 -38.25 52.67 30.85
N SER A 22 -38.53 51.48 31.39
CA SER A 22 -37.56 50.41 31.57
C SER A 22 -37.13 49.88 30.19
N VAL A 23 -36.03 50.44 29.68
CA VAL A 23 -35.28 49.90 28.54
C VAL A 23 -34.58 48.62 29.03
N LEU A 24 -35.11 47.46 28.62
CA LEU A 24 -34.43 46.19 28.73
C LEU A 24 -33.15 46.26 27.88
N PRO A 25 -31.95 45.99 28.43
CA PRO A 25 -30.75 45.88 27.62
C PRO A 25 -30.91 44.68 26.68
N GLY A 26 -30.82 44.96 25.39
CA GLY A 26 -30.89 43.95 24.33
C GLY A 26 -29.88 42.84 24.57
N ALA A 27 -30.33 41.60 24.31
CA ALA A 27 -29.46 40.45 24.19
C ALA A 27 -28.34 40.77 23.19
N MET A 28 -27.11 40.84 23.67
CA MET A 28 -25.95 40.86 22.79
C MET A 28 -25.86 39.48 22.12
N PRO A 29 -25.73 39.41 20.78
CA PRO A 29 -25.40 38.16 20.13
C PRO A 29 -24.05 37.69 20.67
N GLN A 30 -24.00 36.45 21.18
CA GLN A 30 -22.73 35.77 21.45
C GLN A 30 -22.03 35.61 20.10
N ALA A 31 -21.13 36.53 19.78
CA ALA A 31 -20.12 36.26 18.78
C ALA A 31 -19.22 35.17 19.38
N GLU A 32 -19.38 33.93 18.91
CA GLU A 32 -18.38 32.89 19.12
C GLU A 32 -17.07 33.45 18.56
N ALA A 33 -16.16 33.83 19.46
CA ALA A 33 -14.82 34.26 19.10
C ALA A 33 -14.13 33.06 18.44
N ALA A 34 -14.14 33.03 17.10
CA ALA A 34 -13.33 32.09 16.36
C ALA A 34 -11.87 32.31 16.76
N ILE A 35 -11.23 31.27 17.30
CA ILE A 35 -9.80 31.28 17.59
C ILE A 35 -9.09 31.32 16.23
N GLN A 36 -8.86 32.53 15.72
CA GLN A 36 -8.02 32.75 14.54
C GLN A 36 -6.57 32.76 15.01
N GLY A 37 -5.82 31.75 14.59
CA GLY A 37 -4.42 31.58 14.98
C GLY A 37 -3.60 31.10 13.79
N ARG A 38 -2.35 31.56 13.73
CA ARG A 38 -1.33 30.97 12.86
C ARG A 38 -0.60 29.89 13.66
N LEU A 39 -0.80 28.63 13.28
CA LEU A 39 0.02 27.51 13.73
C LEU A 39 1.42 27.68 13.14
N GLY A 40 2.44 27.16 13.82
CA GLY A 40 3.75 27.02 13.19
C GLY A 40 3.69 25.98 12.07
N THR A 41 4.81 25.84 11.37
CA THR A 41 4.90 25.08 10.12
C THR A 41 5.58 23.73 10.29
N ASP A 42 5.78 23.26 11.52
CA ASP A 42 6.39 21.97 11.78
C ASP A 42 5.35 20.85 11.94
N ASN A 43 5.81 19.60 11.85
CA ASN A 43 4.94 18.43 12.02
C ASN A 43 4.27 18.38 13.40
N ALA A 44 4.94 18.88 14.45
CA ALA A 44 4.42 18.81 15.80
C ALA A 44 3.16 19.68 15.94
N ASP A 45 3.11 20.83 15.29
CA ASP A 45 1.97 21.73 15.26
C ASP A 45 0.75 21.13 14.56
N CYS A 46 0.94 20.53 13.37
CA CYS A 46 -0.12 19.84 12.64
C CYS A 46 -0.65 18.64 13.44
N LEU A 47 0.25 17.84 14.01
CA LEU A 47 -0.09 16.65 14.77
C LEU A 47 -0.75 16.95 16.12
N ARG A 48 -0.79 18.19 16.62
CA ARG A 48 -1.56 18.53 17.83
C ARG A 48 -3.03 18.12 17.68
N CYS A 49 -3.58 18.31 16.48
CA CYS A 49 -4.94 17.93 16.13
C CYS A 49 -4.97 16.62 15.31
N HIS A 50 -4.14 16.50 14.26
CA HIS A 50 -4.22 15.38 13.32
C HIS A 50 -3.83 14.01 13.91
N ARG A 51 -3.17 13.95 15.06
CA ARG A 51 -2.91 12.67 15.74
C ARG A 51 -4.14 12.03 16.40
N MET A 52 -5.26 12.74 16.49
CA MET A 52 -6.46 12.22 17.15
C MET A 52 -7.17 11.22 16.23
N GLU A 53 -7.35 9.98 16.67
CA GLU A 53 -8.02 8.91 15.90
C GLU A 53 -9.48 9.23 15.54
N THR A 54 -10.11 10.15 16.27
CA THR A 54 -11.48 10.59 16.03
C THR A 54 -11.58 11.85 15.18
N LEU A 55 -10.45 12.40 14.70
CA LEU A 55 -10.48 13.62 13.90
C LEU A 55 -10.98 13.29 12.49
N GLY A 56 -12.12 13.87 12.16
CA GLY A 56 -12.69 13.77 10.82
C GLY A 56 -13.89 14.70 10.70
N TYR A 57 -14.38 14.84 9.48
CA TYR A 57 -15.62 15.57 9.21
C TYR A 57 -16.51 14.78 8.27
N ARG A 58 -17.81 15.10 8.26
CA ARG A 58 -18.74 14.51 7.29
C ARG A 58 -18.77 15.39 6.06
N ASP A 59 -18.42 14.84 4.90
CA ASP A 59 -18.50 15.55 3.63
C ASP A 59 -19.97 15.96 3.38
N PRO A 60 -20.29 17.26 3.23
CA PRO A 60 -21.66 17.70 3.04
C PRO A 60 -22.25 17.30 1.68
N ARG A 61 -21.41 16.98 0.68
CA ARG A 61 -21.84 16.57 -0.67
C ARG A 61 -22.16 15.09 -0.73
N THR A 62 -21.28 14.23 -0.18
CA THR A 62 -21.44 12.77 -0.28
C THR A 62 -22.08 12.17 0.97
N GLY A 63 -21.98 12.87 2.11
CA GLY A 63 -22.36 12.35 3.40
C GLY A 63 -21.34 11.37 4.00
N ASP A 64 -20.20 11.12 3.34
CA ASP A 64 -19.19 10.19 3.85
C ASP A 64 -18.38 10.80 5.01
N LEU A 65 -17.85 9.95 5.89
CA LEU A 65 -16.90 10.39 6.91
C LEU A 65 -15.51 10.49 6.26
N VAL A 66 -14.95 11.70 6.23
CA VAL A 66 -13.57 11.97 5.85
C VAL A 66 -12.72 11.90 7.11
N ASP A 67 -11.89 10.87 7.19
CA ASP A 67 -10.90 10.70 8.25
C ASP A 67 -9.71 11.64 8.00
N LEU A 68 -9.32 12.39 9.02
CA LEU A 68 -8.18 13.32 9.00
C LEU A 68 -7.07 12.88 9.97
N HIS A 69 -7.21 11.69 10.57
CA HIS A 69 -6.21 11.13 11.44
C HIS A 69 -4.91 10.80 10.70
N VAL A 70 -3.78 11.12 11.34
CA VAL A 70 -2.43 10.73 10.92
C VAL A 70 -1.71 10.09 12.11
N ASP A 71 -1.27 8.83 11.96
CA ASP A 71 -0.34 8.21 12.92
C ASP A 71 1.06 8.78 12.70
N GLY A 72 1.48 9.69 13.58
CA GLY A 72 2.78 10.34 13.49
C GLY A 72 3.97 9.38 13.59
N ARG A 73 3.83 8.21 14.25
CA ARG A 73 4.89 7.19 14.22
C ARG A 73 4.94 6.51 12.87
N GLN A 74 3.79 6.16 12.29
CA GLN A 74 3.74 5.57 10.96
C GLN A 74 4.32 6.52 9.90
N PHE A 75 3.95 7.80 9.97
CA PHE A 75 4.52 8.86 9.13
C PHE A 75 6.05 8.92 9.23
N GLY A 76 6.59 8.94 10.46
CA GLY A 76 8.04 8.97 10.67
C GLY A 76 8.81 7.77 10.13
N HIS A 77 8.13 6.64 9.83
CA HIS A 77 8.73 5.45 9.20
C HIS A 77 8.40 5.33 7.70
N SER A 78 7.66 6.28 7.14
CA SER A 78 7.33 6.31 5.71
C SER A 78 8.55 6.73 4.88
N ALA A 79 8.45 6.59 3.56
CA ALA A 79 9.47 7.04 2.62
C ALA A 79 9.73 8.56 2.70
N HIS A 80 8.81 9.33 3.27
CA HIS A 80 8.88 10.78 3.41
C HIS A 80 8.88 11.25 4.87
N GLY A 81 9.17 10.37 5.83
CA GLY A 81 9.06 10.69 7.26
C GLY A 81 9.96 11.83 7.77
N GLU A 82 10.94 12.24 6.98
CA GLU A 82 11.81 13.39 7.26
C GLU A 82 11.23 14.74 6.77
N LEU A 83 10.21 14.72 5.91
CA LEU A 83 9.56 15.93 5.40
C LEU A 83 8.64 16.57 6.44
N GLN A 84 8.45 17.89 6.31
CA GLN A 84 7.41 18.60 7.03
C GLN A 84 6.07 18.48 6.30
N CYS A 85 4.95 18.53 7.04
CA CYS A 85 3.60 18.43 6.48
C CYS A 85 3.39 19.45 5.35
N ILE A 86 3.86 20.68 5.56
CA ILE A 86 3.73 21.78 4.59
C ILE A 86 4.62 21.63 3.35
N ASP A 87 5.55 20.68 3.32
CA ASP A 87 6.33 20.38 2.12
C ASP A 87 5.48 19.70 1.04
N CYS A 88 4.37 19.06 1.44
CA CYS A 88 3.38 18.47 0.54
C CYS A 88 2.02 19.19 0.63
N HIS A 89 1.62 19.59 1.83
CA HIS A 89 0.40 20.38 2.07
C HIS A 89 0.66 21.87 1.82
N GLU A 90 0.83 22.21 0.53
CA GLU A 90 0.91 23.58 0.04
C GLU A 90 -0.37 24.39 0.33
N GLY A 91 -0.20 25.70 0.53
CA GLY A 91 -1.29 26.64 0.83
C GLY A 91 -1.27 27.12 2.28
N ASP A 92 -2.38 27.70 2.72
CA ASP A 92 -2.49 28.36 4.02
C ASP A 92 -2.90 27.41 5.17
N PHE A 93 -2.41 26.16 5.15
CA PHE A 93 -2.64 25.18 6.23
C PHE A 93 -2.06 25.60 7.58
N GLY A 94 -1.13 26.57 7.60
CA GLY A 94 -0.67 27.20 8.84
C GLY A 94 -1.74 28.07 9.52
N GLN A 95 -2.88 28.35 8.88
CA GLN A 95 -3.98 29.11 9.48
C GLN A 95 -5.03 28.16 10.06
N TYR A 96 -5.54 28.48 11.25
CA TYR A 96 -6.65 27.78 11.88
C TYR A 96 -7.81 28.74 12.21
N PRO A 97 -9.08 28.37 11.91
CA PRO A 97 -9.50 27.24 11.08
C PRO A 97 -8.89 27.29 9.67
N HIS A 98 -8.59 26.12 9.08
CA HIS A 98 -8.03 26.08 7.72
C HIS A 98 -8.99 26.76 6.73
N PRO A 99 -8.50 27.64 5.84
CA PRO A 99 -9.37 28.37 4.92
C PRO A 99 -9.99 27.43 3.87
N GLU A 100 -11.17 27.76 3.35
CA GLU A 100 -11.81 26.96 2.29
C GLU A 100 -10.96 26.82 1.03
N SER A 101 -10.02 27.74 0.79
CA SER A 101 -9.10 27.71 -0.35
C SER A 101 -8.18 26.48 -0.36
N VAL A 102 -7.97 25.82 0.79
CA VAL A 102 -7.17 24.59 0.86
C VAL A 102 -8.01 23.31 0.69
N LEU A 103 -9.34 23.45 0.55
CA LEU A 103 -10.21 22.30 0.26
C LEU A 103 -9.93 21.78 -1.15
N GLY A 104 -9.76 20.46 -1.26
CA GLY A 104 -9.53 19.81 -2.55
C GLY A 104 -8.10 19.96 -3.09
N GLN A 105 -7.14 20.23 -2.22
CA GLN A 105 -5.72 20.16 -2.57
C GLN A 105 -5.40 18.84 -3.30
N GLN A 106 -4.67 18.97 -4.40
CA GLN A 106 -4.03 17.86 -5.09
C GLN A 106 -2.55 17.85 -4.75
N LEU A 107 -2.02 16.69 -4.40
CA LEU A 107 -0.60 16.51 -4.12
C LEU A 107 0.14 16.21 -5.42
N ASP A 108 1.20 16.95 -5.70
CA ASP A 108 2.07 16.70 -6.85
C ASP A 108 3.27 15.83 -6.44
N CYS A 109 3.29 14.58 -6.91
CA CYS A 109 4.44 13.69 -6.71
C CYS A 109 5.54 13.94 -7.75
N VAL A 110 5.17 14.34 -8.97
CA VAL A 110 6.12 14.43 -10.10
C VAL A 110 6.98 15.68 -9.95
N GLY A 111 6.41 16.80 -9.49
CA GLY A 111 7.13 18.06 -9.30
C GLY A 111 8.44 17.92 -8.50
N CYS A 112 8.39 17.18 -7.38
CA CYS A 112 9.60 16.89 -6.60
C CYS A 112 10.46 15.74 -7.19
N HIS A 113 9.82 14.71 -7.76
CA HIS A 113 10.53 13.54 -8.29
C HIS A 113 11.01 13.69 -9.76
N GLN A 114 10.90 14.89 -10.35
CA GLN A 114 11.23 15.17 -11.75
C GLN A 114 12.74 15.11 -12.07
N GLU A 115 13.63 15.53 -11.16
CA GLU A 115 15.08 15.65 -11.44
C GLU A 115 15.93 14.53 -10.80
N LEU A 116 15.31 13.59 -10.07
CA LEU A 116 15.98 12.39 -9.55
C LEU A 116 16.49 11.45 -10.66
N HIS A 117 16.18 11.76 -11.93
CA HIS A 117 16.68 11.10 -13.14
C HIS A 117 18.21 11.16 -13.30
N LYS A 118 18.91 12.09 -12.62
CA LYS A 118 20.36 12.29 -12.77
C LYS A 118 21.21 11.59 -11.72
N ALA A 119 20.65 11.27 -10.54
CA ALA A 119 21.41 10.70 -9.44
C ALA A 119 21.60 9.18 -9.59
N ASP A 120 20.62 8.48 -10.14
CA ASP A 120 20.65 7.02 -10.26
C ASP A 120 20.31 6.58 -11.67
N LYS A 121 21.08 5.64 -12.20
CA LYS A 121 20.86 4.93 -13.47
C LYS A 121 19.59 4.05 -13.43
N ARG A 122 18.47 4.55 -12.92
CA ARG A 122 17.19 3.85 -12.84
C ARG A 122 16.44 4.09 -14.14
N ALA A 123 16.19 3.01 -14.88
CA ALA A 123 15.46 3.02 -16.15
C ALA A 123 13.97 3.40 -15.99
N TYR A 124 13.44 3.31 -14.77
CA TYR A 124 12.03 3.54 -14.45
C TYR A 124 11.88 4.81 -13.62
N THR A 125 11.09 5.78 -14.12
CA THR A 125 11.05 7.16 -13.60
C THR A 125 9.65 7.59 -13.16
N PHE A 126 9.53 8.60 -12.30
CA PHE A 126 8.21 9.13 -11.88
C PHE A 126 7.39 9.69 -13.05
N LYS A 127 8.03 10.26 -14.07
CA LYS A 127 7.35 10.66 -15.30
C LYS A 127 6.77 9.46 -16.05
N THR A 128 7.52 8.36 -16.14
CA THR A 128 7.02 7.11 -16.73
C THR A 128 5.85 6.54 -15.93
N ILE A 129 5.95 6.58 -14.59
CA ILE A 129 4.88 6.16 -13.67
C ILE A 129 3.59 6.94 -13.92
N GLU A 130 3.68 8.27 -14.01
CA GLU A 130 2.53 9.14 -14.29
C GLU A 130 1.88 8.79 -15.63
N GLN A 131 2.68 8.59 -16.68
CA GLN A 131 2.21 8.21 -18.01
C GLN A 131 1.51 6.84 -18.01
N GLU A 132 2.06 5.85 -17.30
CA GLU A 132 1.45 4.53 -17.17
C GLU A 132 0.17 4.58 -16.33
N PHE A 133 0.16 5.34 -15.24
CA PHE A 133 -1.02 5.54 -14.40
C PHE A 133 -2.16 6.20 -15.18
N ALA A 134 -1.87 7.18 -16.04
CA ALA A 134 -2.88 7.82 -16.89
C ALA A 134 -3.60 6.84 -17.84
N LEU A 135 -3.01 5.67 -18.10
CA LEU A 135 -3.60 4.58 -18.90
C LEU A 135 -4.26 3.49 -18.05
N SER A 136 -4.19 3.60 -16.73
CA SER A 136 -4.77 2.67 -15.77
C SER A 136 -6.30 2.71 -15.81
N ILE A 137 -6.94 1.55 -15.61
CA ILE A 137 -8.41 1.45 -15.51
C ILE A 137 -8.97 2.36 -14.42
N HIS A 138 -8.21 2.65 -13.36
CA HIS A 138 -8.65 3.57 -12.31
C HIS A 138 -8.58 5.04 -12.73
N ALA A 139 -7.73 5.41 -13.68
CA ALA A 139 -7.65 6.77 -14.21
C ALA A 139 -8.63 7.01 -15.36
N VAL A 140 -8.92 5.99 -16.18
CA VAL A 140 -9.75 6.14 -17.40
C VAL A 140 -11.20 5.68 -17.24
N SER A 141 -11.58 5.08 -16.11
CA SER A 141 -12.96 4.60 -15.90
C SER A 141 -13.94 5.76 -15.74
N ASP A 142 -15.11 5.62 -16.37
CA ASP A 142 -16.28 6.49 -16.24
C ASP A 142 -17.14 6.19 -14.99
N SER A 143 -16.74 5.21 -14.18
CA SER A 143 -17.43 4.85 -12.96
C SER A 143 -17.36 6.00 -11.96
N PRO A 144 -18.48 6.42 -11.33
CA PRO A 144 -18.46 7.41 -10.25
C PRO A 144 -17.54 7.03 -9.07
N LYS A 145 -17.23 5.74 -8.90
CA LYS A 145 -16.31 5.27 -7.86
C LYS A 145 -14.83 5.52 -8.16
N ALA A 146 -14.51 5.78 -9.43
CA ALA A 146 -13.17 6.13 -9.89
C ALA A 146 -13.01 7.64 -10.09
N GLU A 147 -14.06 8.43 -9.84
CA GLU A 147 -14.00 9.89 -9.96
C GLU A 147 -12.93 10.45 -9.00
N GLY A 148 -12.02 11.26 -9.56
CA GLY A 148 -10.92 11.85 -8.80
C GLY A 148 -9.94 10.83 -8.21
N PHE A 149 -9.82 9.64 -8.81
CA PHE A 149 -8.82 8.66 -8.43
C PHE A 149 -7.42 9.10 -8.88
N ASP A 150 -6.46 9.05 -7.97
CA ASP A 150 -5.08 9.44 -8.22
C ASP A 150 -4.09 8.50 -7.50
N CYS A 151 -2.81 8.88 -7.47
CA CYS A 151 -1.74 8.11 -6.87
C CYS A 151 -1.99 7.75 -5.41
N HIS A 152 -2.56 8.66 -4.60
CA HIS A 152 -2.66 8.49 -3.16
C HIS A 152 -3.74 7.49 -2.74
N ARG A 153 -4.66 7.16 -3.64
CA ARG A 153 -5.65 6.08 -3.44
C ARG A 153 -5.01 4.69 -3.44
N CYS A 154 -3.82 4.57 -4.02
CA CYS A 154 -3.00 3.36 -3.96
C CYS A 154 -1.80 3.50 -3.02
N HIS A 155 -1.25 4.71 -2.86
CA HIS A 155 -0.06 4.97 -2.06
C HIS A 155 -0.37 6.02 -1.00
N ASP A 156 -0.63 5.59 0.23
CA ASP A 156 -0.83 6.51 1.34
C ASP A 156 0.48 7.29 1.62
N PRO A 157 0.56 8.61 1.34
CA PRO A 157 1.80 9.37 1.55
C PRO A 157 2.21 9.42 3.02
N HIS A 158 1.28 9.17 3.96
CA HIS A 158 1.58 9.13 5.39
C HIS A 158 2.09 7.78 5.89
N ALA A 159 2.05 6.73 5.06
CA ALA A 159 2.41 5.38 5.47
C ALA A 159 3.25 4.60 4.47
N PHE A 160 3.37 5.09 3.24
CA PHE A 160 3.96 4.35 2.14
C PHE A 160 5.45 4.11 2.38
N ARG A 161 5.88 2.87 2.11
CA ARG A 161 7.28 2.45 2.09
C ARG A 161 7.51 1.50 0.93
N ASN A 162 8.69 1.60 0.31
CA ASN A 162 9.13 0.64 -0.67
C ASN A 162 9.37 -0.74 -0.04
N SER A 163 9.07 -1.80 -0.79
CA SER A 163 9.49 -3.16 -0.41
C SER A 163 11.00 -3.32 -0.59
N GLU A 164 11.62 -4.02 0.35
CA GLU A 164 13.08 -4.18 0.41
C GLU A 164 13.51 -5.60 0.00
N VAL A 165 14.73 -5.71 -0.53
CA VAL A 165 15.34 -7.02 -0.81
C VAL A 165 15.58 -7.75 0.52
N GLY A 166 15.14 -9.00 0.61
CA GLY A 166 15.21 -9.82 1.82
C GLY A 166 13.97 -9.72 2.71
N GLN A 167 13.03 -8.81 2.44
CA GLN A 167 11.73 -8.82 3.13
C GLN A 167 10.97 -10.10 2.79
N PRO A 168 10.26 -10.74 3.75
CA PRO A 168 9.49 -11.94 3.47
C PRO A 168 8.48 -11.73 2.34
N ILE A 169 8.57 -12.54 1.28
CA ILE A 169 7.69 -12.40 0.10
C ILE A 169 6.21 -12.44 0.48
N ALA A 170 5.82 -13.29 1.43
CA ALA A 170 4.44 -13.37 1.91
C ALA A 170 3.95 -12.03 2.53
N GLU A 171 4.85 -11.28 3.15
CA GLU A 171 4.54 -9.97 3.72
C GLU A 171 4.35 -8.92 2.61
N ILE A 172 5.24 -8.90 1.61
CA ILE A 172 5.13 -8.04 0.42
C ILE A 172 3.80 -8.32 -0.31
N VAL A 173 3.49 -9.59 -0.54
CA VAL A 173 2.24 -10.01 -1.21
C VAL A 173 1.02 -9.56 -0.40
N ARG A 174 1.01 -9.79 0.91
CA ARG A 174 -0.10 -9.40 1.79
C ARG A 174 -0.29 -7.89 1.81
N ALA A 175 0.78 -7.12 2.00
CA ALA A 175 0.72 -5.66 2.02
C ALA A 175 0.24 -5.09 0.68
N GLY A 176 0.84 -5.57 -0.42
CA GLY A 176 0.45 -5.20 -1.79
C GLY A 176 -1.03 -5.48 -2.09
N ASN A 177 -1.51 -6.67 -1.73
CA ASN A 177 -2.90 -7.06 -2.01
C ASN A 177 -3.91 -6.34 -1.10
N GLN A 178 -3.52 -5.97 0.11
CA GLN A 178 -4.43 -5.29 1.05
C GLN A 178 -4.88 -3.92 0.51
N LEU A 179 -4.03 -3.23 -0.24
CA LEU A 179 -4.35 -1.95 -0.88
C LEU A 179 -5.54 -2.12 -1.85
N CYS A 180 -5.47 -3.11 -2.74
CA CYS A 180 -6.58 -3.41 -3.67
C CYS A 180 -7.83 -3.86 -2.91
N LEU A 181 -7.66 -4.69 -1.89
CA LEU A 181 -8.76 -5.30 -1.13
C LEU A 181 -9.44 -4.32 -0.16
N SER A 182 -8.87 -3.13 0.06
CA SER A 182 -9.52 -2.04 0.80
C SER A 182 -10.80 -1.57 0.10
N CYS A 183 -10.85 -1.63 -1.23
CA CYS A 183 -12.03 -1.27 -2.04
C CYS A 183 -12.66 -2.51 -2.72
N HIS A 184 -11.86 -3.45 -3.22
CA HIS A 184 -12.33 -4.66 -3.92
C HIS A 184 -12.72 -5.81 -2.97
N LYS A 185 -13.41 -5.48 -1.86
CA LYS A 185 -13.75 -6.43 -0.79
C LYS A 185 -14.57 -7.64 -1.28
N LYS A 186 -15.43 -7.44 -2.27
CA LYS A 186 -16.31 -8.49 -2.86
C LYS A 186 -15.52 -9.66 -3.45
N ILE A 187 -14.25 -9.47 -3.80
CA ILE A 187 -13.40 -10.55 -4.30
C ILE A 187 -13.20 -11.64 -3.23
N ARG A 188 -13.24 -11.29 -1.94
CA ARG A 188 -13.10 -12.25 -0.83
C ARG A 188 -14.37 -13.06 -0.54
N ASP A 189 -15.50 -12.74 -1.18
CA ASP A 189 -16.72 -13.51 -1.01
C ASP A 189 -16.51 -14.94 -1.55
N PRO A 190 -16.83 -15.99 -0.77
CA PRO A 190 -16.75 -17.38 -1.23
C PRO A 190 -17.53 -17.63 -2.54
N HIS A 191 -18.64 -16.91 -2.76
CA HIS A 191 -19.49 -17.00 -3.94
C HIS A 191 -19.12 -15.99 -5.04
N SER A 192 -18.05 -15.21 -4.85
CA SER A 192 -17.58 -14.30 -5.88
C SER A 192 -17.23 -15.07 -7.16
N THR A 193 -17.86 -14.68 -8.26
CA THR A 193 -17.57 -15.22 -9.59
C THR A 193 -16.28 -14.65 -10.20
N ALA A 194 -15.66 -13.66 -9.54
CA ALA A 194 -14.37 -13.13 -9.94
C ALA A 194 -13.30 -14.22 -9.79
N HIS A 195 -12.46 -14.39 -10.81
CA HIS A 195 -11.38 -15.37 -10.83
C HIS A 195 -11.82 -16.85 -10.72
N LEU A 196 -13.03 -17.22 -11.15
CA LEU A 196 -13.45 -18.63 -11.21
C LEU A 196 -12.54 -19.51 -12.08
N TRP A 197 -11.88 -18.90 -13.07
CA TRP A 197 -10.89 -19.57 -13.92
C TRP A 197 -9.61 -19.96 -13.16
N LEU A 198 -9.31 -19.32 -12.02
CA LEU A 198 -8.06 -19.48 -11.29
C LEU A 198 -8.17 -20.62 -10.26
N PRO A 199 -7.47 -21.76 -10.46
CA PRO A 199 -7.54 -22.87 -9.53
C PRO A 199 -6.98 -22.48 -8.15
N LYS A 200 -7.62 -22.92 -7.06
CA LYS A 200 -7.17 -22.61 -5.69
C LYS A 200 -6.85 -21.11 -5.50
N ARG A 201 -7.78 -20.26 -5.95
CA ARG A 201 -7.72 -18.79 -5.93
C ARG A 201 -7.08 -18.20 -4.66
N ASP A 202 -7.49 -18.67 -3.48
CA ASP A 202 -6.97 -18.15 -2.21
C ASP A 202 -5.47 -18.40 -2.03
N LYS A 203 -4.96 -19.55 -2.50
CA LYS A 203 -3.52 -19.84 -2.45
C LYS A 203 -2.73 -18.96 -3.40
N HIS A 204 -3.29 -18.65 -4.57
CA HIS A 204 -2.68 -17.70 -5.49
C HIS A 204 -2.59 -16.32 -4.85
N TRP A 205 -3.67 -15.80 -4.25
CA TRP A 205 -3.63 -14.49 -3.60
C TRP A 205 -2.71 -14.40 -2.37
N GLN A 206 -2.40 -15.53 -1.74
CA GLN A 206 -1.39 -15.60 -0.67
C GLN A 206 0.04 -15.64 -1.20
N SER A 207 0.23 -15.99 -2.49
CA SER A 207 1.55 -16.25 -3.08
C SER A 207 1.96 -15.23 -4.13
N VAL A 208 1.01 -14.54 -4.76
CA VAL A 208 1.25 -13.53 -5.81
C VAL A 208 0.43 -12.27 -5.55
N ARG A 209 0.93 -11.12 -6.01
CA ARG A 209 0.21 -9.85 -5.92
C ARG A 209 -0.85 -9.75 -7.01
N CYS A 210 -1.93 -9.02 -6.75
CA CYS A 210 -2.90 -8.64 -7.77
C CYS A 210 -2.21 -7.96 -8.96
N LEU A 211 -1.25 -7.07 -8.65
CA LEU A 211 -0.46 -6.34 -9.64
C LEU A 211 0.34 -7.26 -10.56
N ASP A 212 0.74 -8.44 -10.11
CA ASP A 212 1.52 -9.36 -10.96
C ASP A 212 0.69 -9.83 -12.16
N CYS A 213 -0.65 -9.94 -12.05
CA CYS A 213 -1.54 -10.29 -13.17
C CYS A 213 -2.26 -9.09 -13.80
N HIS A 214 -2.54 -8.04 -13.01
CA HIS A 214 -3.34 -6.88 -13.41
C HIS A 214 -2.50 -5.74 -13.99
N THR A 215 -1.28 -6.01 -14.46
CA THR A 215 -0.42 -5.01 -15.11
C THR A 215 0.23 -5.64 -16.33
N PRO A 216 0.54 -4.86 -17.38
CA PRO A 216 1.20 -5.39 -18.56
C PRO A 216 2.59 -5.93 -18.19
N LEU A 217 3.08 -6.91 -18.96
CA LEU A 217 4.44 -7.43 -18.80
C LEU A 217 5.46 -6.32 -19.02
N THR A 218 6.44 -6.26 -18.13
CA THR A 218 7.59 -5.35 -18.20
C THR A 218 8.85 -6.16 -18.47
N ASP A 219 9.87 -5.52 -19.02
CA ASP A 219 11.14 -6.18 -19.29
C ASP A 219 11.78 -6.72 -17.99
N PRO A 220 12.52 -7.84 -18.04
CA PRO A 220 13.20 -8.39 -16.87
C PRO A 220 14.05 -7.33 -16.16
N GLY A 221 13.90 -7.25 -14.83
CA GLY A 221 14.62 -6.28 -14.01
C GLY A 221 13.99 -4.88 -13.95
N GLN A 222 12.91 -4.63 -14.69
CA GLN A 222 12.10 -3.43 -14.52
C GLN A 222 11.04 -3.63 -13.43
N PRO A 223 10.65 -2.55 -12.73
CA PRO A 223 9.52 -2.56 -11.80
C PRO A 223 8.21 -3.00 -12.48
N VAL A 224 7.21 -3.27 -11.65
CA VAL A 224 5.84 -3.50 -12.13
C VAL A 224 5.29 -2.19 -12.69
N SER A 225 4.57 -2.27 -13.81
CA SER A 225 3.96 -1.10 -14.42
C SER A 225 2.85 -0.51 -13.54
N HIS A 226 2.69 0.81 -13.58
CA HIS A 226 1.60 1.52 -12.94
C HIS A 226 0.32 1.58 -13.79
N GLN A 227 0.33 0.97 -14.98
CA GLN A 227 -0.86 0.77 -15.80
C GLN A 227 -1.65 -0.42 -15.27
N ILE A 228 -2.63 -0.18 -14.40
CA ILE A 228 -3.53 -1.24 -13.93
C ILE A 228 -4.54 -1.56 -15.03
N LEU A 229 -4.55 -2.82 -15.47
CA LEU A 229 -5.41 -3.31 -16.52
C LEU A 229 -6.81 -3.64 -15.97
N ALA A 230 -7.83 -3.48 -16.82
CA ALA A 230 -9.15 -4.00 -16.52
C ALA A 230 -9.10 -5.53 -16.40
N ALA A 231 -10.07 -6.10 -15.68
CA ALA A 231 -10.12 -7.54 -15.44
C ALA A 231 -10.00 -8.35 -16.74
N LYS A 232 -10.76 -8.00 -17.78
CA LYS A 232 -10.76 -8.69 -19.09
C LYS A 232 -9.42 -8.63 -19.84
N ASP A 233 -8.58 -7.64 -19.54
CA ASP A 233 -7.31 -7.38 -20.23
C ASP A 233 -6.11 -7.88 -19.41
N SER A 234 -6.35 -8.42 -18.22
CA SER A 234 -5.31 -8.92 -17.30
C SER A 234 -4.76 -10.27 -17.75
N ASN A 235 -3.64 -10.72 -17.17
CA ASN A 235 -3.06 -12.02 -17.54
C ASN A 235 -3.88 -13.20 -16.98
N PHE A 236 -4.42 -14.02 -17.88
CA PHE A 236 -5.10 -15.29 -17.58
C PHE A 236 -4.27 -16.52 -17.98
N ASP A 237 -3.12 -16.32 -18.63
CA ASP A 237 -2.31 -17.42 -19.12
C ASP A 237 -1.49 -18.04 -17.98
N CYS A 238 -1.82 -19.30 -17.67
CA CYS A 238 -1.14 -20.12 -16.69
C CYS A 238 0.36 -20.27 -17.02
N VAL A 239 0.73 -20.31 -18.31
CA VAL A 239 2.10 -20.54 -18.77
C VAL A 239 3.02 -19.36 -18.46
N SER A 240 2.48 -18.14 -18.40
CA SER A 240 3.22 -16.94 -17.97
C SER A 240 3.78 -17.04 -16.55
N CYS A 241 3.20 -17.91 -15.71
CA CYS A 241 3.64 -18.20 -14.34
C CYS A 241 4.22 -19.61 -14.15
N HIS A 242 3.72 -20.60 -14.90
CA HIS A 242 4.06 -22.02 -14.76
C HIS A 242 4.83 -22.55 -15.97
N SER A 243 5.84 -21.81 -16.41
CA SER A 243 6.81 -22.24 -17.42
C SER A 243 8.24 -22.18 -16.89
N LYS A 244 9.19 -22.67 -17.68
CA LYS A 244 10.63 -22.58 -17.34
C LYS A 244 11.11 -21.13 -17.30
N GLU A 245 10.50 -20.25 -18.10
CA GLU A 245 10.79 -18.81 -18.16
C GLU A 245 9.59 -18.01 -17.62
N ALA A 246 9.23 -18.25 -16.36
CA ALA A 246 8.09 -17.61 -15.72
C ALA A 246 8.34 -16.11 -15.45
N ARG A 247 8.16 -15.27 -16.49
CA ARG A 247 8.40 -13.82 -16.45
C ARG A 247 7.62 -13.12 -15.32
N LEU A 248 6.39 -13.55 -15.07
CA LEU A 248 5.55 -12.96 -14.02
C LEU A 248 6.08 -13.26 -12.61
N LEU A 249 6.65 -14.44 -12.40
CA LEU A 249 7.21 -14.82 -11.10
C LEU A 249 8.51 -14.05 -10.79
N GLY A 250 9.26 -13.68 -11.83
CA GLY A 250 10.44 -12.83 -11.72
C GLY A 250 10.19 -11.49 -11.00
N ARG A 251 8.96 -10.94 -11.10
CA ARG A 251 8.55 -9.68 -10.46
C ARG A 251 8.57 -9.72 -8.93
N LEU A 252 8.38 -10.90 -8.34
CA LEU A 252 8.50 -11.10 -6.90
C LEU A 252 9.92 -11.52 -6.52
N TYR A 253 10.64 -12.20 -7.41
CA TYR A 253 11.99 -12.69 -7.14
C TYR A 253 13.03 -11.60 -7.01
N GLN A 254 12.79 -10.42 -7.59
CA GLN A 254 13.64 -9.26 -7.36
C GLN A 254 13.79 -8.88 -5.87
N TYR A 255 12.85 -9.30 -5.01
CA TYR A 255 12.92 -9.05 -3.56
C TYR A 255 13.56 -10.20 -2.77
N ARG A 256 13.97 -11.29 -3.41
CA ARG A 256 14.71 -12.37 -2.72
C ARG A 256 16.15 -11.96 -2.51
N SER A 257 16.69 -12.27 -1.32
CA SER A 257 18.10 -12.03 -1.06
C SER A 257 18.99 -12.96 -1.88
N GLU A 258 20.20 -12.53 -2.22
CA GLU A 258 21.20 -13.41 -2.86
C GLU A 258 21.48 -14.65 -2.01
N THR A 259 21.38 -14.54 -0.68
CA THR A 259 21.49 -15.66 0.27
C THR A 259 20.35 -16.66 0.16
N ASP A 260 19.11 -16.23 -0.10
CA ASP A 260 17.98 -17.13 -0.36
C ASP A 260 18.14 -17.84 -1.71
N LEU A 261 18.69 -17.13 -2.71
CA LEU A 261 19.04 -17.71 -4.01
C LEU A 261 20.25 -18.67 -3.92
N ALA A 262 21.18 -18.41 -3.00
CA ALA A 262 22.39 -19.20 -2.75
C ALA A 262 22.24 -20.26 -1.64
N GLY A 263 21.04 -20.41 -1.05
CA GLY A 263 20.75 -21.24 0.12
C GLY A 263 20.85 -22.77 -0.07
N GLY A 264 21.53 -23.24 -1.10
CA GLY A 264 21.97 -24.63 -1.22
C GLY A 264 23.50 -24.65 -1.37
N GLY A 265 24.18 -25.62 -0.75
CA GLY A 265 25.64 -25.76 -0.84
C GLY A 265 26.15 -25.82 -2.29
N TRP A 266 27.47 -25.72 -2.48
CA TRP A 266 28.16 -25.60 -3.78
C TRP A 266 27.68 -26.56 -4.90
N LEU A 267 27.19 -27.75 -4.55
CA LEU A 267 26.56 -28.71 -5.47
C LEU A 267 25.26 -28.19 -6.11
N SER A 268 24.47 -27.39 -5.39
CA SER A 268 23.25 -26.77 -5.90
C SER A 268 23.54 -25.65 -6.91
N LYS A 269 24.64 -24.90 -6.77
CA LYS A 269 25.03 -23.92 -7.79
C LYS A 269 25.37 -24.57 -9.14
N ALA A 270 25.88 -25.80 -9.14
CA ALA A 270 26.22 -26.53 -10.36
C ALA A 270 25.02 -27.21 -11.06
N VAL A 271 23.93 -27.48 -10.35
CA VAL A 271 22.73 -28.16 -10.88
C VAL A 271 21.60 -27.18 -11.22
N PHE A 272 21.60 -25.98 -10.63
CA PHE A 272 20.46 -25.06 -10.66
C PHE A 272 20.67 -23.79 -11.51
N ASN A 273 21.67 -23.77 -12.39
CA ASN A 273 21.71 -22.72 -13.41
C ASN A 273 20.50 -22.88 -14.36
N GLU A 274 19.57 -21.93 -14.22
CA GLU A 274 18.55 -21.48 -15.19
C GLU A 274 17.08 -21.93 -15.09
N ALA A 275 16.63 -22.67 -14.07
CA ALA A 275 15.18 -22.85 -13.91
C ALA A 275 14.76 -23.25 -12.50
N TYR A 276 14.59 -22.27 -11.61
CA TYR A 276 13.79 -22.46 -10.40
C TYR A 276 12.31 -22.56 -10.79
N VAL A 277 11.84 -23.77 -11.09
CA VAL A 277 10.42 -24.07 -11.33
C VAL A 277 9.72 -24.27 -9.98
N VAL A 278 8.88 -23.31 -9.58
CA VAL A 278 7.96 -23.48 -8.45
C VAL A 278 6.84 -24.44 -8.86
N GLY A 279 6.83 -25.62 -8.26
CA GLY A 279 5.77 -26.61 -8.46
C GLY A 279 6.18 -28.05 -8.14
N MET A 280 7.47 -28.38 -8.15
CA MET A 280 7.91 -29.65 -7.55
C MET A 280 8.04 -29.46 -6.05
N SER A 281 7.29 -30.25 -5.28
CA SER A 281 7.64 -30.56 -3.91
C SER A 281 9.00 -31.27 -3.91
N ARG A 282 10.10 -30.50 -3.99
CA ARG A 282 11.44 -31.01 -3.76
C ARG A 282 11.56 -31.30 -2.28
N SER A 283 11.20 -32.53 -1.92
CA SER A 283 11.59 -33.09 -0.63
C SER A 283 13.10 -33.31 -0.70
N PRO A 284 13.91 -32.70 0.20
CA PRO A 284 15.36 -32.92 0.24
C PRO A 284 15.73 -34.41 0.33
N LEU A 285 14.83 -35.21 0.91
CA LEU A 285 14.96 -36.67 0.98
C LEU A 285 14.86 -37.31 -0.40
N LEU A 286 13.89 -36.90 -1.24
CA LEU A 286 13.72 -37.47 -2.58
C LEU A 286 14.90 -37.09 -3.50
N ASP A 287 15.41 -35.87 -3.36
CA ASP A 287 16.61 -35.43 -4.10
C ASP A 287 17.85 -36.26 -3.68
N ALA A 288 18.03 -36.49 -2.38
CA ALA A 288 19.12 -37.33 -1.87
C ALA A 288 19.00 -38.80 -2.33
N LEU A 289 17.78 -39.35 -2.31
CA LEU A 289 17.50 -40.71 -2.81
C LEU A 289 17.77 -40.82 -4.31
N GLY A 290 17.34 -39.82 -5.09
CA GLY A 290 17.60 -39.77 -6.54
C GLY A 290 19.09 -39.76 -6.87
N LEU A 291 19.88 -38.93 -6.18
CA LEU A 291 21.34 -38.91 -6.33
C LEU A 291 21.97 -40.24 -5.88
N GLY A 292 21.44 -40.87 -4.84
CA GLY A 292 21.85 -42.20 -4.40
C GLY A 292 21.66 -43.26 -5.49
N VAL A 293 20.51 -43.26 -6.18
CA VAL A 293 20.23 -44.20 -7.29
C VAL A 293 21.16 -43.97 -8.47
N ILE A 294 21.43 -42.71 -8.84
CA ILE A 294 22.37 -42.37 -9.92
C ILE A 294 23.78 -42.85 -9.57
N GLY A 295 24.23 -42.58 -8.33
CA GLY A 295 25.54 -43.03 -7.84
C GLY A 295 25.68 -44.55 -7.85
N LEU A 296 24.66 -45.28 -7.40
CA LEU A 296 24.61 -46.74 -7.43
C LEU A 296 24.70 -47.26 -8.87
N THR A 297 23.96 -46.65 -9.79
CA THR A 297 23.95 -47.05 -11.20
C THR A 297 25.33 -46.88 -11.83
N LEU A 298 26.00 -45.76 -11.57
CA LEU A 298 27.37 -45.52 -12.04
C LEU A 298 28.36 -46.54 -11.46
N LEU A 299 28.25 -46.86 -10.17
CA LEU A 299 29.08 -47.88 -9.53
C LEU A 299 28.91 -49.25 -10.17
N VAL A 300 27.68 -49.65 -10.48
CA VAL A 300 27.39 -50.93 -11.16
C VAL A 300 28.00 -50.94 -12.56
N LEU A 301 27.87 -49.85 -13.32
CA LEU A 301 28.46 -49.75 -14.65
C LEU A 301 30.00 -49.80 -14.62
N ILE A 302 30.62 -49.12 -13.65
CA ILE A 302 32.08 -49.14 -13.45
C ILE A 302 32.54 -50.55 -13.05
N ALA A 303 31.88 -51.18 -12.10
CA ALA A 303 32.21 -52.53 -11.66
C ALA A 303 32.05 -53.55 -12.80
N HIS A 304 30.99 -53.43 -13.59
CA HIS A 304 30.76 -54.25 -14.77
C HIS A 304 31.87 -54.03 -15.81
N GLY A 305 32.17 -52.78 -16.14
CA GLY A 305 33.23 -52.41 -17.10
C GLY A 305 34.61 -52.93 -16.64
N TRP A 306 34.93 -52.78 -15.37
CA TRP A 306 36.16 -53.30 -14.76
C TRP A 306 36.25 -54.83 -14.82
N GLY A 307 35.13 -55.51 -14.54
CA GLY A 307 35.04 -56.96 -14.67
C GLY A 307 35.33 -57.44 -16.09
N ARG A 308 34.74 -56.78 -17.11
CA ARG A 308 35.02 -57.08 -18.52
C ARG A 308 36.48 -56.80 -18.90
N TYR A 309 37.04 -55.69 -18.44
CA TYR A 309 38.45 -55.34 -18.67
C TYR A 309 39.40 -56.40 -18.09
N ARG A 310 39.16 -56.86 -16.86
CA ARG A 310 39.99 -57.88 -16.21
C ARG A 310 39.89 -59.24 -16.91
N ALA A 311 38.69 -59.63 -17.34
CA ALA A 311 38.49 -60.85 -18.12
C ALA A 311 39.22 -60.81 -19.47
N TYR A 312 39.15 -59.67 -20.18
CA TYR A 312 39.90 -59.45 -21.42
C TYR A 312 41.41 -59.56 -21.21
N ARG A 313 41.95 -58.96 -20.14
CA ARG A 313 43.38 -59.06 -19.80
C ARG A 313 43.85 -60.49 -19.57
N ARG A 314 43.10 -61.30 -18.82
CA ARG A 314 43.44 -62.71 -18.55
C ARG A 314 43.50 -63.54 -19.84
N LEU A 315 42.51 -63.38 -20.72
CA LEU A 315 42.49 -64.07 -22.02
C LEU A 315 43.66 -63.68 -22.93
N ARG A 316 44.23 -62.49 -22.74
CA ARG A 316 45.38 -62.00 -23.49
C ARG A 316 46.70 -62.55 -22.93
N GLU A 317 46.79 -62.70 -21.61
CA GLU A 317 47.91 -63.33 -20.91
C GLU A 317 47.98 -64.85 -21.18
N ASP A 318 46.83 -65.54 -21.33
CA ASP A 318 46.78 -66.97 -21.68
C ASP A 318 47.11 -67.27 -23.18
N ARG A 319 47.18 -66.24 -24.04
CA ARG A 319 47.50 -66.36 -25.48
C ARG A 319 48.92 -65.95 -25.85
N SER A 320 49.70 -65.45 -24.90
CA SER A 320 51.13 -65.11 -25.06
C SER A 320 52.00 -66.17 -24.43
#